data_AF-A0A644Z7Y1-F1
#
_entry.id   AF-A0A644Z7Y1-F1
#
_cell.length_a   1.000
_cell.length_b   1.000
_cell.length_c   1.000
_cell.angle_alpha   90.00
_cell.angle_beta   90.00
_cell.angle_gamma   90.00
#
_symmetry.space_group_name_H-M   'P 1'
#
loop_
_entity.id
_entity.type
_entity.pdbx_description
1 polymer ?
#
loop_
_entity_poly.entity_id
_entity_poly.type
_entity_poly.pdbx_seq_one_letter_code
_entity_poly.pdbx_strand_id
1 'polypeptide(L)'
;MTKSYAILPCNGLDKCAGCITKEVAVKLAENTESEIICPVLYRVADARYSKIAAEKPLLVLDGCATRCASKLASEKGLRISEKLNVTDEAKANNVKLGSSLKMGTAEEELVNNLVDKLSKEEEKAEISEAGMFPVDLEYETYQKDKFLFKVPKEGFYFNENDSWVYVVGNKARVGVTDYVQHSLSDIMFFTPPSVGNEVSQFDEVGTIESGKAVYEVISPVSGTITAVNDTLSQKPELINESPYEQG
;
A
#
# COMPACT_ATOMS: atom_id res chain seq x y z
N MET A 1 9.26 9.36 -11.85
CA MET A 1 8.45 10.01 -12.93
C MET A 1 7.23 10.60 -12.26
N THR A 2 6.78 11.81 -12.61
CA THR A 2 5.57 12.38 -11.97
C THR A 2 4.39 11.41 -12.07
N LYS A 3 3.75 11.14 -10.93
CA LYS A 3 2.70 10.12 -10.81
C LYS A 3 1.55 10.45 -11.77
N SER A 4 1.16 9.49 -12.62
CA SER A 4 0.08 9.66 -13.60
C SER A 4 -1.11 8.78 -13.27
N TYR A 5 -2.32 9.30 -13.46
CA TYR A 5 -3.55 8.62 -13.09
C TYR A 5 -4.61 8.66 -14.19
N ALA A 6 -5.52 7.70 -14.12
CA ALA A 6 -6.88 7.89 -14.59
C ALA A 6 -7.68 8.58 -13.47
N ILE A 7 -8.06 9.84 -13.65
CA ILE A 7 -8.69 10.65 -12.59
C ILE A 7 -10.21 10.63 -12.76
N LEU A 8 -10.93 10.10 -11.78
CA LEU A 8 -12.39 10.14 -11.72
C LEU A 8 -12.87 11.13 -10.64
N PRO A 9 -13.18 12.38 -11.00
CA PRO A 9 -13.71 13.36 -10.06
C PRO A 9 -15.21 13.18 -9.81
N CYS A 10 -15.69 13.72 -8.68
CA CYS A 10 -17.11 13.71 -8.38
C CYS A 10 -17.92 14.55 -9.39
N ASN A 11 -19.11 14.05 -9.67
CA ASN A 11 -20.16 14.67 -10.45
C ASN A 11 -20.84 15.88 -9.76
N GLY A 12 -20.58 16.11 -8.47
CA GLY A 12 -21.18 17.20 -7.69
C GLY A 12 -20.76 18.58 -8.21
N LEU A 13 -21.72 19.51 -8.28
CA LEU A 13 -21.53 20.87 -8.78
C LEU A 13 -22.13 21.95 -7.89
N ASP A 14 -22.91 21.55 -6.89
CA ASP A 14 -23.68 22.43 -5.99
C ASP A 14 -22.88 22.91 -4.77
N LYS A 15 -21.67 22.36 -4.58
CA LYS A 15 -20.82 22.61 -3.40
C LYS A 15 -19.41 22.91 -3.83
N CYS A 16 -18.73 23.77 -3.06
CA CYS A 16 -17.32 24.10 -3.26
C CYS A 16 -16.43 22.84 -3.35
N ALA A 17 -16.74 21.80 -2.57
CA ALA A 17 -16.02 20.53 -2.64
C ALA A 17 -16.06 19.88 -4.04
N GLY A 18 -17.16 20.00 -4.79
CA GLY A 18 -17.25 19.54 -6.17
C GLY A 18 -16.35 20.35 -7.10
N CYS A 19 -16.31 21.68 -6.94
CA CYS A 19 -15.40 22.55 -7.68
C CYS A 19 -13.94 22.18 -7.43
N ILE A 20 -13.55 21.98 -6.16
CA ILE A 20 -12.19 21.57 -5.77
C ILE A 20 -11.82 20.23 -6.42
N THR A 21 -12.69 19.21 -6.39
CA THR A 21 -12.36 17.92 -7.04
C THR A 21 -12.05 18.07 -8.54
N LYS A 22 -12.74 19.00 -9.22
CA LYS A 22 -12.52 19.27 -10.65
C LYS A 22 -11.24 20.04 -10.87
N GLU A 23 -10.99 21.06 -10.07
CA GLU A 23 -9.78 21.86 -10.17
C GLU A 23 -8.52 21.01 -9.92
N VAL A 24 -8.55 20.14 -8.90
CA VAL A 24 -7.47 19.18 -8.64
C VAL A 24 -7.27 18.25 -9.84
N ALA A 25 -8.36 17.72 -10.41
CA ALA A 25 -8.27 16.85 -11.59
C ALA A 25 -7.68 17.56 -12.82
N VAL A 26 -8.08 18.80 -13.07
CA VAL A 26 -7.57 19.63 -14.18
C VAL A 26 -6.09 19.94 -13.97
N LYS A 27 -5.72 20.47 -12.81
CA LYS A 27 -4.32 20.79 -12.52
C LYS A 27 -3.42 19.56 -12.55
N LEU A 28 -3.87 18.40 -12.08
CA LEU A 28 -3.10 17.16 -12.22
C LEU A 28 -2.93 16.76 -13.68
N ALA A 29 -3.98 16.82 -14.49
CA ALA A 29 -3.89 16.49 -15.92
C ALA A 29 -3.04 17.49 -16.73
N GLU A 30 -2.93 18.75 -16.29
CA GLU A 30 -2.08 19.76 -16.91
C GLU A 30 -0.59 19.62 -16.53
N ASN A 31 -0.31 19.15 -15.31
CA ASN A 31 1.04 19.09 -14.77
C ASN A 31 1.67 17.68 -14.81
N THR A 32 0.90 16.65 -15.13
CA THR A 32 1.37 15.26 -15.24
C THR A 32 0.77 14.59 -16.48
N GLU A 33 1.18 13.36 -16.79
CA GLU A 33 0.54 12.56 -17.84
C GLU A 33 -0.81 11.96 -17.39
N SER A 34 -1.54 12.61 -16.49
CA SER A 34 -2.82 12.11 -16.00
C SER A 34 -3.95 12.40 -16.99
N GLU A 35 -4.96 11.53 -17.04
CA GLU A 35 -6.13 11.70 -17.89
C GLU A 35 -7.42 11.69 -17.09
N ILE A 36 -8.33 12.61 -17.39
CA ILE A 36 -9.60 12.76 -16.68
C ILE A 36 -10.66 11.86 -17.29
N ILE A 37 -11.27 11.02 -16.45
CA ILE A 37 -12.50 10.31 -16.74
C ILE A 37 -13.68 11.23 -16.44
N CYS A 38 -14.43 11.61 -17.47
CA CYS A 38 -15.65 12.38 -17.27
C CYS A 38 -16.74 11.47 -16.68
N PRO A 39 -17.23 11.72 -15.44
CA PRO A 39 -18.19 10.85 -14.79
C PRO A 39 -19.55 10.79 -15.50
N VAL A 40 -19.91 11.85 -16.22
CA VAL A 40 -21.15 11.90 -17.02
C VAL A 40 -21.01 11.08 -18.29
N LEU A 41 -19.94 11.33 -19.07
CA LEU A 41 -19.75 10.64 -20.33
C LEU A 41 -19.40 9.16 -20.12
N TYR A 42 -18.77 8.77 -19.01
CA TYR A 42 -18.47 7.37 -18.78
C TYR A 42 -19.72 6.47 -18.61
N ARG A 43 -20.86 7.06 -18.23
CA ARG A 43 -22.14 6.34 -18.19
C ARG A 43 -22.70 6.03 -19.58
N VAL A 44 -22.34 6.84 -20.60
CA VAL A 44 -22.94 6.79 -21.95
C VAL A 44 -21.95 6.30 -23.01
N ALA A 45 -20.67 6.60 -22.85
CA ALA A 45 -19.57 6.32 -23.78
C ALA A 45 -18.44 5.60 -23.02
N ASP A 46 -18.67 4.31 -22.76
CA ASP A 46 -17.79 3.45 -21.95
C ASP A 46 -16.39 3.29 -22.58
N ALA A 47 -16.30 2.98 -23.88
CA ALA A 47 -15.08 2.42 -24.46
C ALA A 47 -13.82 3.29 -24.29
N ARG A 48 -13.96 4.62 -24.43
CA ARG A 48 -12.84 5.55 -24.25
C ARG A 48 -12.31 5.52 -22.82
N TYR A 49 -13.21 5.61 -21.84
CA TYR A 49 -12.83 5.78 -20.44
C TYR A 49 -12.46 4.44 -19.79
N SER A 50 -13.03 3.33 -20.26
CA SER A 50 -12.60 1.97 -19.91
C SER A 50 -11.13 1.74 -20.30
N LYS A 51 -10.70 2.24 -21.47
CA LYS A 51 -9.31 2.20 -21.91
C LYS A 51 -8.40 3.02 -20.98
N ILE A 52 -8.76 4.28 -20.71
CA ILE A 52 -8.00 5.16 -19.79
C ILE A 52 -7.85 4.52 -18.40
N ALA A 53 -8.94 3.95 -17.87
CA ALA A 53 -8.95 3.28 -16.56
C ALA A 53 -8.14 1.97 -16.52
N ALA A 54 -7.87 1.35 -17.67
CA ALA A 54 -7.04 0.15 -17.77
C ALA A 54 -5.55 0.47 -17.93
N GLU A 55 -5.22 1.62 -18.53
CA GLU A 55 -3.83 2.02 -18.81
C GLU A 55 -3.14 2.70 -17.62
N LYS A 56 -3.91 3.29 -16.70
CA LYS A 56 -3.38 4.08 -15.58
C LYS A 56 -4.03 3.71 -14.26
N PRO A 57 -3.31 3.85 -13.12
CA PRO A 57 -3.92 3.67 -11.80
C PRO A 57 -5.07 4.65 -11.61
N LEU A 58 -6.18 4.15 -11.06
CA LEU A 58 -7.39 4.96 -10.88
C LEU A 58 -7.29 5.79 -9.61
N LEU A 59 -7.35 7.12 -9.77
CA LEU A 59 -7.53 8.08 -8.69
C LEU A 59 -8.98 8.53 -8.63
N VAL A 60 -9.64 8.28 -7.50
CA VAL A 60 -11.02 8.71 -7.26
C VAL A 60 -11.04 9.94 -6.36
N LEU A 61 -11.64 11.04 -6.83
CA LEU A 61 -11.79 12.28 -6.05
C LEU A 61 -13.26 12.48 -5.68
N ASP A 62 -13.61 12.18 -4.42
CA ASP A 62 -14.95 12.44 -3.90
C ASP A 62 -15.03 13.82 -3.24
N GLY A 63 -16.13 14.54 -3.52
CA GLY A 63 -16.34 15.85 -2.91
C GLY A 63 -16.87 15.77 -1.47
N CYS A 64 -17.78 14.84 -1.21
CA CYS A 64 -18.49 14.75 0.08
C CYS A 64 -18.91 13.32 0.41
N ALA A 65 -19.64 13.13 1.51
CA ALA A 65 -20.11 11.83 2.00
C ALA A 65 -21.00 11.05 1.01
N THR A 66 -21.62 11.70 0.02
CA THR A 66 -22.37 11.02 -1.04
C THR A 66 -21.50 10.09 -1.88
N ARG A 67 -20.19 10.36 -1.96
CA ARG A 67 -19.16 9.54 -2.62
C ARG A 67 -19.53 9.13 -4.05
N CYS A 68 -19.90 10.13 -4.83
CA CYS A 68 -20.51 9.92 -6.13
C CYS A 68 -19.54 9.33 -7.17
N ALA A 69 -18.24 9.64 -7.07
CA ALA A 69 -17.21 9.09 -7.94
C ALA A 69 -16.87 7.65 -7.53
N SER A 70 -16.69 7.38 -6.23
CA SER A 70 -16.46 6.02 -5.73
C SER A 70 -17.59 5.06 -6.10
N LYS A 71 -18.85 5.50 -6.01
CA LYS A 71 -20.01 4.70 -6.43
C LYS A 71 -19.96 4.36 -7.91
N LEU A 72 -19.66 5.34 -8.76
CA LEU A 72 -19.52 5.11 -10.21
C LEU A 72 -18.34 4.16 -10.53
N ALA A 73 -17.21 4.30 -9.85
CA ALA A 73 -16.08 3.36 -10.01
C ALA A 73 -16.49 1.93 -9.66
N SER A 74 -17.21 1.75 -8.55
CA SER A 74 -17.73 0.44 -8.12
C SER A 74 -18.78 -0.12 -9.07
N GLU A 75 -19.73 0.70 -9.54
CA GLU A 75 -20.74 0.32 -10.56
C GLU A 75 -20.08 -0.17 -11.86
N LYS A 76 -18.90 0.37 -12.19
CA LYS A 76 -18.13 0.03 -13.38
C LYS A 76 -17.08 -1.07 -13.16
N GLY A 77 -17.02 -1.65 -11.96
CA GLY A 77 -16.06 -2.71 -11.62
C GLY A 77 -14.60 -2.26 -11.67
N LEU A 78 -14.33 -0.96 -11.52
CA LEU A 78 -12.97 -0.44 -11.59
C LEU A 78 -12.19 -0.69 -10.29
N ARG A 79 -10.93 -1.07 -10.42
CA ARG A 79 -10.00 -1.17 -9.30
C ARG A 79 -9.50 0.23 -8.93
N ILE A 80 -9.84 0.69 -7.73
CA ILE A 80 -9.40 1.99 -7.20
C ILE A 80 -7.98 1.84 -6.66
N SER A 81 -7.03 2.58 -7.22
CA SER A 81 -5.64 2.62 -6.75
C SER A 81 -5.49 3.61 -5.61
N GLU A 82 -6.09 4.79 -5.73
CA GLU A 82 -6.06 5.83 -4.72
C GLU A 82 -7.41 6.54 -4.64
N LYS A 83 -7.77 7.00 -3.44
CA LYS A 83 -9.02 7.73 -3.21
C LYS A 83 -8.78 8.90 -2.27
N LEU A 84 -9.46 10.01 -2.54
CA LEU A 84 -9.41 11.20 -1.73
C LEU A 84 -10.83 11.75 -1.52
N ASN A 85 -11.12 12.23 -0.32
CA ASN A 85 -12.35 12.97 -0.05
C ASN A 85 -12.02 14.42 0.33
N VAL A 86 -12.44 15.37 -0.51
CA VAL A 86 -12.11 16.79 -0.33
C VAL A 86 -12.66 17.36 0.98
N THR A 87 -13.84 16.92 1.42
CA THR A 87 -14.40 17.40 2.70
C THR A 87 -13.56 16.93 3.88
N ASP A 88 -13.01 15.71 3.82
CA ASP A 88 -12.18 15.16 4.88
C ASP A 88 -10.79 15.81 4.87
N GLU A 89 -10.20 16.03 3.68
CA GLU A 89 -8.93 16.76 3.53
C GLU A 89 -9.04 18.21 3.97
N ALA A 90 -10.14 18.90 3.65
CA ALA A 90 -10.37 20.26 4.12
C ALA A 90 -10.38 20.33 5.66
N LYS A 91 -11.03 19.37 6.33
CA LYS A 91 -11.00 19.27 7.80
C LYS A 91 -9.59 19.01 8.32
N ALA A 92 -8.85 18.08 7.71
CA ALA A 92 -7.49 17.74 8.11
C ALA A 92 -6.54 18.94 7.98
N ASN A 93 -6.77 19.81 6.99
CA ASN A 93 -5.99 21.03 6.75
C ASN A 93 -6.58 22.28 7.43
N ASN A 94 -7.58 22.13 8.31
CA ASN A 94 -8.29 23.24 8.98
C ASN A 94 -8.89 24.28 8.02
N VAL A 95 -9.25 23.87 6.80
CA VAL A 95 -9.88 24.70 5.78
C VAL A 95 -11.41 24.56 5.88
N LYS A 96 -12.09 25.68 6.10
CA LYS A 96 -13.55 25.74 6.07
C LYS A 96 -14.03 26.01 4.65
N LEU A 97 -14.59 25.00 4.00
CA LEU A 97 -15.13 25.12 2.66
C LEU A 97 -16.31 26.11 2.60
N GLY A 98 -16.25 27.05 1.67
CA GLY A 98 -17.33 27.97 1.39
C GLY A 98 -18.58 27.30 0.81
N SER A 99 -19.69 28.03 0.82
CA SER A 99 -20.94 27.67 0.14
C SER A 99 -21.01 28.18 -1.31
N SER A 100 -20.00 28.95 -1.74
CA SER A 100 -19.89 29.49 -3.10
C SER A 100 -19.38 28.45 -4.09
N LEU A 101 -19.73 28.63 -5.37
CA LEU A 101 -19.15 27.87 -6.48
C LEU A 101 -17.77 28.39 -6.90
N LYS A 102 -17.43 29.63 -6.50
CA LYS A 102 -16.10 30.19 -6.69
C LYS A 102 -15.25 29.85 -5.48
N MET A 103 -14.06 29.29 -5.74
CA MET A 103 -13.04 29.07 -4.73
C MET A 103 -12.49 30.41 -4.24
N GLY A 104 -12.28 30.53 -2.94
CA GLY A 104 -11.49 31.62 -2.36
C GLY A 104 -10.03 31.20 -2.22
N THR A 105 -9.23 32.06 -1.62
CA THR A 105 -7.79 31.82 -1.41
C THR A 105 -7.52 30.54 -0.62
N ALA A 106 -8.30 30.26 0.43
CA ALA A 106 -8.12 29.06 1.25
C ALA A 106 -8.42 27.76 0.48
N GLU A 107 -9.42 27.77 -0.41
CA GLU A 107 -9.72 26.62 -1.25
C GLU A 107 -8.72 26.46 -2.39
N GLU A 108 -8.19 27.56 -2.94
CA GLU A 108 -7.10 27.52 -3.92
C GLU A 108 -5.80 26.98 -3.32
N GLU A 109 -5.46 27.38 -2.10
CA GLU A 109 -4.35 26.80 -1.33
C GLU A 109 -4.55 25.31 -1.08
N LEU A 110 -5.76 24.90 -0.68
CA LEU A 110 -6.10 23.49 -0.51
C LEU A 110 -5.92 22.72 -1.82
N VAL A 111 -6.40 23.26 -2.95
CA VAL A 111 -6.20 22.65 -4.28
C VAL A 111 -4.71 22.46 -4.56
N ASN A 112 -3.88 23.49 -4.36
CA ASN A 112 -2.45 23.40 -4.64
C ASN A 112 -1.78 22.36 -3.74
N ASN A 113 -2.11 22.33 -2.45
CA ASN A 113 -1.58 21.32 -1.52
C ASN A 113 -1.98 19.90 -1.93
N LEU A 114 -3.22 19.71 -2.38
CA LEU A 114 -3.70 18.41 -2.85
C LEU A 114 -3.03 18.00 -4.17
N VAL A 115 -2.85 18.93 -5.11
CA VAL A 115 -2.13 18.68 -6.35
C VAL A 115 -0.68 18.33 -6.05
N ASP A 116 0.00 19.07 -5.17
CA ASP A 116 1.36 18.76 -4.74
C ASP A 116 1.44 17.38 -4.09
N LYS A 117 0.52 17.05 -3.17
CA LYS A 117 0.43 15.73 -2.52
C LYS A 117 0.24 14.60 -3.55
N LEU A 118 -0.57 14.82 -4.58
CA LEU A 118 -0.94 13.80 -5.57
C LEU A 118 0.06 13.70 -6.74
N SER A 119 0.77 14.79 -7.06
CA SER A 119 1.73 14.89 -8.17
C SER A 119 3.16 14.57 -7.77
N LYS A 120 3.53 14.85 -6.51
CA LYS A 120 4.77 14.34 -5.94
C LYS A 120 4.66 12.82 -5.93
N GLU A 121 5.65 12.15 -6.52
CA GLU A 121 6.06 10.88 -5.94
C GLU A 121 6.26 11.20 -4.47
N GLU A 122 5.59 10.48 -3.56
CA GLU A 122 6.02 10.49 -2.17
C GLU A 122 7.55 10.48 -2.20
N GLU A 123 8.22 11.34 -1.42
CA GLU A 123 9.51 10.91 -0.88
C GLU A 123 9.13 9.65 -0.11
N LYS A 124 9.15 8.56 -0.87
CA LYS A 124 8.88 7.23 -0.41
C LYS A 124 10.06 6.99 0.50
N ALA A 125 9.81 7.11 1.79
CA ALA A 125 10.05 5.93 2.60
C ALA A 125 9.63 4.72 1.74
N GLU A 126 10.58 3.91 1.26
CA GLU A 126 10.44 3.02 0.10
C GLU A 126 9.21 2.09 0.19
N ILE A 127 8.05 2.60 -0.20
CA ILE A 127 6.84 1.80 -0.42
C ILE A 127 6.96 1.27 -1.84
N SER A 128 7.61 0.11 -1.92
CA SER A 128 7.67 -0.75 -3.09
C SER A 128 6.29 -0.94 -3.75
N GLU A 129 6.33 -1.12 -5.06
CA GLU A 129 5.18 -1.22 -5.97
C GLU A 129 3.98 -1.95 -5.39
N ALA A 130 2.80 -1.35 -5.46
CA ALA A 130 1.55 -1.90 -4.96
C ALA A 130 1.27 -3.30 -5.53
N GLY A 131 1.67 -4.32 -4.77
CA GLY A 131 1.48 -5.73 -5.09
C GLY A 131 2.74 -6.59 -5.03
N MET A 132 3.93 -5.99 -4.96
CA MET A 132 5.20 -6.71 -4.85
C MET A 132 5.95 -6.32 -3.59
N PHE A 133 6.71 -7.28 -3.08
CA PHE A 133 7.57 -7.10 -1.93
C PHE A 133 8.79 -6.26 -2.35
N PRO A 134 9.37 -5.44 -1.46
CA PRO A 134 10.52 -4.58 -1.79
C PRO A 134 11.67 -5.41 -2.34
N VAL A 135 12.29 -4.91 -3.42
CA VAL A 135 13.37 -5.60 -4.13
C VAL A 135 14.74 -5.15 -3.65
N ASP A 136 14.82 -3.93 -3.11
CA ASP A 136 16.02 -3.35 -2.50
C ASP A 136 15.62 -2.85 -1.11
N LEU A 137 16.15 -3.48 -0.06
CA LEU A 137 15.90 -3.07 1.33
C LEU A 137 17.08 -2.30 1.88
N GLU A 138 16.82 -1.11 2.41
CA GLU A 138 17.76 -0.43 3.27
C GLU A 138 17.71 -0.95 4.71
N TYR A 139 18.88 -1.12 5.31
CA TYR A 139 19.04 -1.67 6.65
C TYR A 139 19.67 -0.67 7.62
N GLU A 140 19.18 -0.68 8.84
CA GLU A 140 19.94 -0.27 10.01
C GLU A 140 20.67 -1.48 10.59
N THR A 141 21.88 -1.27 11.10
CA THR A 141 22.70 -2.32 11.69
C THR A 141 22.93 -2.04 13.17
N TYR A 142 22.65 -3.05 13.99
CA TYR A 142 22.75 -3.02 15.44
C TYR A 142 23.78 -4.05 15.91
N GLN A 143 24.72 -3.64 16.75
CA GLN A 143 25.71 -4.57 17.32
C GLN A 143 25.28 -5.01 18.72
N LYS A 144 25.32 -6.31 18.98
CA LYS A 144 25.23 -6.88 20.32
C LYS A 144 26.28 -7.98 20.47
N ASP A 145 27.18 -7.78 21.44
CA ASP A 145 28.39 -8.57 21.61
C ASP A 145 29.23 -8.64 20.32
N LYS A 146 29.44 -9.85 19.79
CA LYS A 146 30.17 -10.11 18.55
C LYS A 146 29.27 -10.22 17.31
N PHE A 147 27.95 -10.08 17.47
CA PHE A 147 26.98 -10.24 16.41
C PHE A 147 26.47 -8.89 15.91
N LEU A 148 26.22 -8.82 14.61
CA LEU A 148 25.63 -7.67 13.93
C LEU A 148 24.25 -8.10 13.44
N PHE A 149 23.24 -7.32 13.78
CA PHE A 149 21.85 -7.57 13.41
C PHE A 149 21.39 -6.50 12.45
N LYS A 150 20.81 -6.91 11.33
CA LYS A 150 20.19 -6.02 10.36
C LYS A 150 18.69 -5.91 10.64
N VAL A 151 18.17 -4.69 10.55
CA VAL A 151 16.74 -4.41 10.66
C VAL A 151 16.35 -3.51 9.49
N PRO A 152 15.36 -3.89 8.65
CA PRO A 152 14.85 -3.03 7.61
C PRO A 152 14.41 -1.68 8.18
N LYS A 153 14.76 -0.58 7.51
CA LYS A 153 14.44 0.77 8.00
C LYS A 153 12.93 1.04 8.05
N GLU A 154 12.19 0.52 7.08
CA GLU A 154 10.81 0.93 6.83
C GLU A 154 9.95 -0.22 6.31
N GLY A 155 8.63 -0.14 6.55
CA GLY A 155 7.64 -1.07 5.98
C GLY A 155 7.44 -2.39 6.73
N PHE A 156 8.30 -2.71 7.71
CA PHE A 156 8.19 -3.92 8.53
C PHE A 156 7.68 -3.61 9.93
N TYR A 157 6.85 -4.51 10.45
CA TYR A 157 6.43 -4.53 11.85
C TYR A 157 6.97 -5.80 12.51
N PHE A 158 7.30 -5.71 13.79
CA PHE A 158 7.94 -6.78 14.56
C PHE A 158 7.14 -7.06 15.84
N ASN A 159 7.22 -8.28 16.35
CA ASN A 159 6.69 -8.64 17.66
C ASN A 159 7.75 -9.32 18.55
N GLU A 160 7.37 -9.63 19.78
CA GLU A 160 8.25 -10.25 20.78
C GLU A 160 8.61 -11.72 20.49
N ASN A 161 7.96 -12.36 19.51
CA ASN A 161 8.27 -13.72 19.08
C ASN A 161 9.31 -13.73 17.95
N ASP A 162 10.10 -12.66 17.83
CA ASP A 162 11.12 -12.46 16.81
C ASP A 162 10.63 -12.71 15.36
N SER A 163 9.34 -12.47 15.12
CA SER A 163 8.69 -12.58 13.82
C SER A 163 8.37 -11.20 13.27
N TRP A 164 8.46 -11.06 11.95
CA TRP A 164 8.15 -9.82 11.26
C TRP A 164 6.95 -9.97 10.33
N VAL A 165 6.31 -8.85 10.03
CA VAL A 165 5.24 -8.77 9.03
C VAL A 165 5.43 -7.57 8.11
N TYR A 166 5.28 -7.81 6.81
CA TYR A 166 5.22 -6.77 5.78
C TYR A 166 3.83 -6.79 5.14
N VAL A 167 3.13 -5.66 5.13
CA VAL A 167 1.73 -5.58 4.71
C VAL A 167 1.62 -4.98 3.31
N VAL A 168 0.97 -5.71 2.39
CA VAL A 168 0.69 -5.26 1.02
C VAL A 168 -0.80 -5.35 0.74
N GLY A 169 -1.50 -4.22 0.81
CA GLY A 169 -2.94 -4.17 0.61
C GLY A 169 -3.69 -5.01 1.63
N ASN A 170 -4.31 -6.11 1.19
CA ASN A 170 -5.03 -7.06 2.05
C ASN A 170 -4.24 -8.36 2.32
N LYS A 171 -2.96 -8.41 1.96
CA LYS A 171 -2.07 -9.55 2.20
C LYS A 171 -0.94 -9.13 3.13
N ALA A 172 -0.41 -10.11 3.85
CA ALA A 172 0.75 -9.95 4.71
C ALA A 172 1.77 -11.03 4.35
N ARG A 173 3.05 -10.66 4.27
CA ARG A 173 4.17 -11.62 4.28
C ARG A 173 4.72 -11.67 5.69
N VAL A 174 5.04 -12.87 6.16
CA VAL A 174 5.57 -13.13 7.50
C VAL A 174 6.88 -13.90 7.34
N GLY A 175 7.84 -13.62 8.22
CA GLY A 175 9.09 -14.36 8.35
C GLY A 175 9.70 -14.17 9.74
N VAL A 176 10.92 -14.68 9.92
CA VAL A 176 11.68 -14.53 11.18
C VAL A 176 12.76 -13.48 11.05
N THR A 177 13.11 -12.84 12.16
CA THR A 177 14.13 -11.78 12.17
C THR A 177 15.55 -12.30 11.98
N ASP A 178 16.46 -11.40 11.62
CA ASP A 178 17.90 -11.67 11.59
C ASP A 178 18.46 -12.15 12.94
N TYR A 179 17.76 -11.84 14.04
CA TYR A 179 18.09 -12.35 15.37
C TYR A 179 17.87 -13.86 15.49
N VAL A 180 16.75 -14.38 14.94
CA VAL A 180 16.42 -15.80 14.98
C VAL A 180 17.45 -16.60 14.20
N GLN A 181 17.77 -16.19 12.98
CA GLN A 181 18.71 -16.94 12.14
C GLN A 181 20.10 -17.00 12.79
N HIS A 182 20.58 -15.90 13.39
CA HIS A 182 21.85 -15.88 14.12
C HIS A 182 21.85 -16.82 15.34
N SER A 183 20.71 -16.91 16.03
CA SER A 183 20.55 -17.77 17.21
C SER A 183 20.54 -19.25 16.84
N LEU A 184 19.89 -19.59 15.72
CA LEU A 184 19.77 -20.96 15.22
C LEU A 184 21.03 -21.45 14.48
N SER A 185 21.95 -20.56 14.08
CA SER A 185 23.06 -20.87 13.16
C SER A 185 22.55 -21.50 11.86
N ASP A 186 23.20 -22.54 11.35
CA ASP A 186 22.89 -23.07 10.01
C ASP A 186 21.53 -23.76 10.00
N ILE A 187 20.56 -23.13 9.33
CA ILE A 187 19.21 -23.65 9.16
C ILE A 187 19.24 -24.74 8.09
N MET A 188 18.71 -25.91 8.44
CA MET A 188 18.79 -27.13 7.64
C MET A 188 17.45 -27.54 7.05
N PHE A 189 16.33 -27.21 7.71
CA PHE A 189 15.00 -27.56 7.22
C PHE A 189 13.98 -26.47 7.56
N PHE A 190 13.00 -26.31 6.67
CA PHE A 190 11.79 -25.53 6.89
C PHE A 190 10.56 -26.39 6.64
N THR A 191 9.66 -26.47 7.60
CA THR A 191 8.35 -27.12 7.47
C THR A 191 7.28 -26.04 7.28
N PRO A 192 6.74 -25.88 6.05
CA PRO A 192 5.75 -24.84 5.78
C PRO A 192 4.36 -25.18 6.36
N PRO A 193 3.52 -24.16 6.63
CA PRO A 193 2.11 -24.37 6.90
C PRO A 193 1.37 -24.82 5.63
N SER A 194 0.14 -25.33 5.78
CA SER A 194 -0.70 -25.67 4.63
C SER A 194 -1.43 -24.45 4.08
N VAL A 195 -1.35 -24.22 2.77
CA VAL A 195 -2.14 -23.18 2.08
C VAL A 195 -3.64 -23.49 2.24
N GLY A 196 -4.41 -22.47 2.60
CA GLY A 196 -5.85 -22.55 2.87
C GLY A 196 -6.19 -22.67 4.36
N ASN A 197 -5.23 -22.97 5.24
CA ASN A 197 -5.49 -23.00 6.68
C ASN A 197 -5.77 -21.60 7.22
N GLU A 198 -6.71 -21.51 8.17
CA GLU A 198 -6.88 -20.34 9.02
C GLU A 198 -5.87 -20.38 10.16
N VAL A 199 -5.33 -19.22 10.51
CA VAL A 199 -4.35 -19.04 11.59
C VAL A 199 -4.78 -17.84 12.43
N SER A 200 -4.69 -17.95 13.75
CA SER A 200 -4.86 -16.83 14.67
C SER A 200 -3.51 -16.20 14.98
N GLN A 201 -3.52 -14.93 15.37
CA GLN A 201 -2.35 -14.31 15.97
C GLN A 201 -1.84 -15.17 17.14
N PHE A 202 -0.53 -15.40 17.15
CA PHE A 202 0.22 -16.24 18.08
C PHE A 202 0.06 -17.76 17.93
N ASP A 203 -0.63 -18.24 16.89
CA ASP A 203 -0.58 -19.64 16.52
C ASP A 203 0.75 -19.98 15.81
N GLU A 204 1.17 -21.24 15.91
CA GLU A 204 2.28 -21.80 15.14
C GLU A 204 1.95 -21.82 13.63
N VAL A 205 2.86 -21.31 12.80
CA VAL A 205 2.70 -21.19 11.35
C VAL A 205 3.90 -21.76 10.58
N GLY A 206 4.45 -22.86 11.10
CA GLY A 206 5.57 -23.60 10.52
C GLY A 206 6.74 -23.75 11.49
N THR A 207 7.73 -24.55 11.11
CA THR A 207 8.92 -24.79 11.93
C THR A 207 10.20 -24.67 11.13
N ILE A 208 11.25 -24.16 11.79
CA ILE A 208 12.61 -24.05 11.27
C ILE A 208 13.49 -24.96 12.11
N GLU A 209 14.30 -25.80 11.48
CA GLU A 209 15.21 -26.70 12.17
C GLU A 209 16.66 -26.42 11.80
N SER A 210 17.51 -26.36 12.82
CA SER A 210 18.96 -26.30 12.69
C SER A 210 19.61 -27.45 13.47
N GLY A 211 20.93 -27.61 13.34
CA GLY A 211 21.68 -28.57 14.15
C GLY A 211 21.62 -28.32 15.67
N LYS A 212 21.06 -27.18 16.12
CA LYS A 212 20.94 -26.83 17.54
C LYS A 212 19.55 -27.04 18.12
N ALA A 213 18.51 -26.69 17.35
CA ALA A 213 17.16 -26.62 17.86
C ALA A 213 16.11 -26.66 16.74
N VAL A 214 14.89 -27.02 17.13
CA VAL A 214 13.68 -26.78 16.35
C VAL A 214 13.04 -25.50 16.89
N TYR A 215 12.68 -24.59 16.00
CA TYR A 215 12.08 -23.29 16.29
C TYR A 215 10.71 -23.19 15.64
N GLU A 216 9.70 -22.91 16.45
CA GLU A 216 8.32 -22.68 16.00
C GLU A 216 8.18 -21.25 15.51
N VAL A 217 7.72 -21.07 14.27
CA VAL A 217 7.43 -19.75 13.71
C VAL A 217 6.05 -19.34 14.20
N ILE A 218 5.96 -18.23 14.92
CA ILE A 218 4.72 -17.77 15.54
C ILE A 218 4.08 -16.68 14.68
N SER A 219 2.82 -16.88 14.27
CA SER A 219 2.14 -15.93 13.41
C SER A 219 1.91 -14.58 14.11
N PRO A 220 2.38 -13.45 13.57
CA PRO A 220 2.16 -12.13 14.17
C PRO A 220 0.75 -11.59 13.92
N VAL A 221 -0.03 -12.22 13.02
CA VAL A 221 -1.36 -11.76 12.58
C VAL A 221 -2.32 -12.93 12.38
N SER A 222 -3.63 -12.68 12.49
CA SER A 222 -4.65 -13.65 12.09
C SER A 222 -4.96 -13.56 10.59
N GLY A 223 -5.31 -14.68 9.96
CA GLY A 223 -5.71 -14.71 8.56
C GLY A 223 -5.81 -16.11 7.97
N THR A 224 -5.75 -16.19 6.63
CA THR A 224 -5.70 -17.45 5.89
C THR A 224 -4.36 -17.54 5.16
N ILE A 225 -3.68 -18.68 5.23
CA ILE A 225 -2.44 -18.92 4.50
C ILE A 225 -2.75 -18.96 3.00
N THR A 226 -2.22 -18.00 2.24
CA THR A 226 -2.49 -17.90 0.80
C THR A 226 -1.34 -18.35 -0.09
N ALA A 227 -0.13 -18.44 0.45
CA ALA A 227 1.08 -18.91 -0.24
C ALA A 227 2.15 -19.27 0.79
N VAL A 228 3.12 -20.10 0.37
CA VAL A 228 4.35 -20.42 1.12
C VAL A 228 5.54 -20.27 0.18
N ASN A 229 6.74 -20.04 0.73
CA ASN A 229 7.96 -19.94 -0.07
C ASN A 229 8.50 -21.34 -0.39
N ASP A 230 8.06 -21.91 -1.52
CA ASP A 230 8.43 -23.28 -1.93
C ASP A 230 9.94 -23.47 -2.11
N THR A 231 10.69 -22.38 -2.33
CA THR A 231 12.15 -22.44 -2.52
C THR A 231 12.88 -22.91 -1.26
N LEU A 232 12.33 -22.63 -0.07
CA LEU A 232 12.92 -23.00 1.22
C LEU A 232 12.94 -24.50 1.46
N SER A 233 12.11 -25.27 0.76
CA SER A 233 12.17 -26.74 0.82
C SER A 233 13.47 -27.32 0.25
N GLN A 234 14.11 -26.58 -0.68
CA GLN A 234 15.38 -26.96 -1.30
C GLN A 234 16.55 -26.09 -0.83
N LYS A 235 16.25 -24.88 -0.36
CA LYS A 235 17.23 -23.86 0.05
C LYS A 235 16.88 -23.20 1.39
N PRO A 236 16.82 -23.97 2.48
CA PRO A 236 16.48 -23.44 3.81
C PRO A 236 17.49 -22.40 4.32
N GLU A 237 18.73 -22.44 3.81
CA GLU A 237 19.79 -21.47 4.11
C GLU A 237 19.43 -20.02 3.72
N LEU A 238 18.44 -19.81 2.84
CA LEU A 238 17.95 -18.48 2.50
C LEU A 238 17.42 -17.71 3.72
N ILE A 239 16.93 -18.42 4.75
CA ILE A 239 16.51 -17.81 6.01
C ILE A 239 17.72 -17.22 6.76
N ASN A 240 18.91 -17.82 6.63
CA ASN A 240 20.14 -17.25 7.15
C ASN A 240 20.67 -16.09 6.30
N GLU A 241 20.63 -16.24 4.97
CA GLU A 241 21.25 -15.28 4.04
C GLU A 241 20.43 -14.01 3.85
N SER A 242 19.10 -14.13 3.84
CA SER A 242 18.15 -13.10 3.42
C SER A 242 16.83 -13.20 4.21
N PRO A 243 16.86 -13.08 5.56
CA PRO A 243 15.69 -13.31 6.42
C PRO A 243 14.52 -12.35 6.17
N TYR A 244 14.76 -11.23 5.50
CA TYR A 244 13.74 -10.24 5.19
C TYR A 244 13.34 -10.22 3.71
N GLU A 245 13.99 -10.96 2.81
CA GLU A 245 13.65 -10.99 1.39
C GLU A 245 13.33 -12.40 0.87
N GLN A 246 14.34 -13.28 0.79
CA GLN A 246 14.22 -14.62 0.20
C GLN A 246 13.96 -15.74 1.23
N GLY A 247 14.20 -15.47 2.52
CA GLY A 247 13.85 -16.31 3.67
C GLY A 247 12.38 -16.18 4.07
#